data_AF-A0A7J7JQK0-F1
#
_entry.id   AF-A0A7J7JQK0-F1
#
_cell.length_a   1.000
_cell.length_b   1.000
_cell.length_c   1.000
_cell.angle_alpha   90.00
_cell.angle_beta   90.00
_cell.angle_gamma   90.00
#
_symmetry.space_group_name_H-M   'P 1'
#
loop_
_entity.id
_entity.type
_entity.pdbx_description
1 polymer ?
#
loop_
_entity_poly.entity_id
_entity_poly.type
_entity_poly.pdbx_seq_one_letter_code
_entity_poly.pdbx_strand_id
1 'polypeptide(L)'
;MLCFYAGLHCTEVNGKSKSVGYEPGMKFEGNSYRNTWNAVLIDGEWRLVQCNWGARTQVSSHQQGQNESKPKEVDEKDDSIKYQYDEHYFLTDPEDFIQEFFPNKQEWQLLDNKISLEDFENQPLVRSIFFHLGLKFKKTYPAVMDASELGSVDVRITVPEEIAQDTAFLYQLRYCEKSKMQELEYCGVKLERFVYQSIQGNEVVYSVHVPTNGEYYLQIFASKMDATRPGQVSSIEGVKLKCVCKFKIIRNSKEEHMYALPNCAPGEWGPNKAARQFQMTAVSHQSGIITAENNLKVKFTLGMPLVFLAKLRMNGVDDKYFQDFIDAQFDDHHLRVKVGFPLSGQYGLDIYAKPKSAPADQPLAHACKYLVNVTDVQNPVDIGVAEIATALETCMGNWGALPEIQKYSVVPQTHTNWKIKTKLSQTVIKFQVPQDVVITAHLVKEPNEDHKDHLNIQRQGSDVVAITAHGIKSAGNYMVMVFSRMDSDDSTVYSNIFNYLIQKE
;
A
#
# COMPACT_ATOMS: atom_id res chain seq x y z
N MET A 1 -12.04 14.49 42.83
CA MET A 1 -11.75 14.28 44.27
C MET A 1 -10.30 14.60 44.64
N LEU A 2 -9.29 14.06 43.96
CA LEU A 2 -7.88 14.35 44.26
C LEU A 2 -7.52 15.84 44.21
N CYS A 3 -7.96 16.58 43.18
CA CYS A 3 -7.70 18.02 43.06
C CYS A 3 -8.26 18.81 44.27
N PHE A 4 -9.45 18.44 44.76
CA PHE A 4 -10.05 19.08 45.95
C PHE A 4 -9.17 18.87 47.20
N TYR A 5 -8.69 17.64 47.42
CA TYR A 5 -7.75 17.36 48.52
C TYR A 5 -6.42 18.10 48.39
N ALA A 6 -5.97 18.34 47.14
CA ALA A 6 -4.77 19.12 46.85
C ALA A 6 -4.99 20.64 46.89
N GLY A 7 -6.21 21.12 47.21
CA GLY A 7 -6.54 22.55 47.22
C GLY A 7 -6.64 23.19 45.83
N LEU A 8 -6.82 22.38 44.77
CA LEU A 8 -6.94 22.83 43.39
C LEU A 8 -8.41 22.94 42.97
N HIS A 9 -8.76 24.05 42.31
CA HIS A 9 -10.07 24.18 41.67
C HIS A 9 -10.14 23.23 40.47
N CYS A 10 -11.22 22.45 40.41
CA CYS A 10 -11.44 21.47 39.37
C CYS A 10 -12.91 21.47 38.97
N THR A 11 -13.18 21.40 37.67
CA THR A 11 -14.53 21.24 37.12
C THR A 11 -14.55 20.06 36.15
N GLU A 12 -15.66 19.34 36.16
CA GLU A 12 -15.95 18.33 35.17
C GLU A 12 -16.45 18.98 33.88
N VAL A 13 -15.84 18.61 32.75
CA VAL A 13 -16.22 19.04 31.42
C VAL A 13 -16.84 17.87 30.68
N ASN A 14 -18.07 18.07 30.21
CA ASN A 14 -18.82 17.10 29.43
C ASN A 14 -18.75 17.47 27.94
N GLY A 15 -18.55 16.47 27.08
CA GLY A 15 -18.38 16.69 25.65
C GLY A 15 -18.43 15.42 24.81
N LYS A 16 -17.77 15.49 23.67
CA LYS A 16 -17.63 14.44 22.66
C LYS A 16 -16.14 14.20 22.42
N SER A 17 -15.77 12.99 22.02
CA SER A 17 -14.37 12.69 21.68
C SER A 17 -14.25 11.76 20.48
N LYS A 18 -13.18 11.88 19.70
CA LYS A 18 -12.85 10.97 18.59
C LYS A 18 -12.28 9.63 19.12
N SER A 19 -13.05 8.94 19.96
CA SER A 19 -12.66 7.74 20.69
C SER A 19 -12.60 6.48 19.81
N VAL A 20 -12.45 5.31 20.44
CA VAL A 20 -12.37 4.02 19.73
C VAL A 20 -13.60 3.86 18.82
N GLY A 21 -13.36 3.52 17.55
CA GLY A 21 -14.39 3.37 16.54
C GLY A 21 -14.85 4.67 15.86
N TYR A 22 -14.32 5.84 16.25
CA TYR A 22 -14.48 7.05 15.43
C TYR A 22 -13.61 6.95 14.17
N GLU A 23 -14.18 7.35 13.04
CA GLU A 23 -13.52 7.39 11.74
C GLU A 23 -13.67 8.78 11.11
N PRO A 24 -12.67 9.27 10.34
CA PRO A 24 -12.77 10.57 9.66
C PRO A 24 -14.03 10.66 8.78
N GLY A 25 -14.74 11.78 8.90
CA GLY A 25 -16.01 12.02 8.21
C GLY A 25 -17.25 11.54 8.97
N MET A 26 -17.11 10.87 10.11
CA MET A 26 -18.24 10.58 10.99
C MET A 26 -18.75 11.85 11.68
N LYS A 27 -20.07 11.97 11.76
CA LYS A 27 -20.78 13.04 12.47
C LYS A 27 -21.12 12.61 13.89
N PHE A 28 -21.10 13.56 14.83
CA PHE A 28 -21.45 13.30 16.22
C PHE A 28 -22.94 13.49 16.46
N GLU A 29 -23.71 12.42 16.27
CA GLU A 29 -25.17 12.42 16.44
C GLU A 29 -25.62 11.83 17.78
N GLY A 30 -26.66 12.44 18.38
CA GLY A 30 -27.28 11.99 19.61
C GLY A 30 -26.30 11.80 20.77
N ASN A 31 -26.30 10.61 21.38
CA ASN A 31 -25.46 10.26 22.52
C ASN A 31 -24.16 9.51 22.12
N SER A 32 -23.84 9.43 20.84
CA SER A 32 -22.61 8.75 20.38
C SER A 32 -21.36 9.50 20.86
N TYR A 33 -20.30 8.74 21.18
CA TYR A 33 -18.98 9.27 21.53
C TYR A 33 -18.94 10.30 22.68
N ARG A 34 -19.94 10.30 23.57
CA ARG A 34 -19.94 11.13 24.78
C ARG A 34 -18.73 10.79 25.62
N ASN A 35 -18.07 11.83 26.11
CA ASN A 35 -16.90 11.70 26.96
C ASN A 35 -16.87 12.84 27.99
N THR A 36 -16.12 12.62 29.05
CA THR A 36 -16.02 13.52 30.18
C THR A 36 -14.57 13.60 30.61
N TRP A 37 -14.09 14.81 30.89
CA TRP A 37 -12.73 15.08 31.36
C TRP A 37 -12.75 16.18 32.43
N ASN A 38 -11.59 16.56 32.94
CA ASN A 38 -11.47 17.60 33.95
C ASN A 38 -10.78 18.84 33.39
N ALA A 39 -11.23 20.01 33.85
CA ALA A 39 -10.46 21.25 33.78
C ALA A 39 -9.99 21.58 35.20
N VAL A 40 -8.70 21.85 35.37
CA VAL A 40 -8.05 22.14 36.66
C VAL A 40 -7.39 23.50 36.58
N LEU A 41 -7.61 24.36 37.57
CA LEU A 41 -6.97 25.68 37.64
C LEU A 41 -5.57 25.54 38.26
N ILE A 42 -4.54 25.87 37.51
CA ILE A 42 -3.13 25.80 37.92
C ILE A 42 -2.47 27.13 37.55
N ASP A 43 -1.80 27.77 38.50
CA ASP A 43 -1.09 29.05 38.30
C ASP A 43 -1.94 30.15 37.64
N GLY A 44 -3.25 30.16 37.96
CA GLY A 44 -4.21 31.14 37.43
C GLY A 44 -4.81 30.78 36.08
N GLU A 45 -4.42 29.66 35.47
CA GLU A 45 -4.90 29.22 34.16
C GLU A 45 -5.63 27.87 34.23
N TRP A 46 -6.70 27.73 33.45
CA TRP A 46 -7.41 26.46 33.33
C TRP A 46 -6.65 25.52 32.41
N ARG A 47 -6.43 24.28 32.84
CA ARG A 47 -5.73 23.23 32.09
C ARG A 47 -6.57 21.96 31.99
N LEU A 48 -6.49 21.28 30.86
CA LEU A 48 -7.32 20.11 30.55
C LEU A 48 -6.61 18.82 30.98
N VAL A 49 -7.36 17.91 31.59
CA VAL A 49 -6.85 16.63 32.09
C VAL A 49 -7.84 15.52 31.77
N GLN A 50 -7.38 14.50 31.04
CA GLN A 50 -8.15 13.30 30.72
C GLN A 50 -7.48 12.04 31.31
N CYS A 51 -7.76 11.78 32.59
CA CYS A 51 -7.15 10.70 33.36
C CYS A 51 -7.37 9.31 32.74
N ASN A 52 -8.54 9.04 32.17
CA ASN A 52 -8.87 7.71 31.63
C ASN A 52 -8.02 7.36 30.39
N TRP A 53 -7.59 8.37 29.63
CA TRP A 53 -6.76 8.16 28.45
C TRP A 53 -5.27 8.21 28.79
N GLY A 54 -4.90 9.05 29.74
CA GLY A 54 -3.54 9.15 30.27
C GLY A 54 -3.09 7.91 31.05
N ALA A 55 -4.02 7.22 31.72
CA ALA A 55 -3.74 5.98 32.46
C ALA A 55 -4.01 4.72 31.60
N ARG A 56 -3.40 4.65 30.41
CA ARG A 56 -3.73 3.61 29.43
C ARG A 56 -3.18 2.24 29.85
N THR A 57 -4.08 1.27 29.95
CA THR A 57 -3.74 -0.15 30.05
C THR A 57 -3.43 -0.70 28.66
N GLN A 58 -2.19 -1.11 28.40
CA GLN A 58 -1.95 -2.03 27.29
C GLN A 58 -2.30 -3.43 27.78
N VAL A 59 -3.51 -3.90 27.46
CA VAL A 59 -3.77 -5.34 27.47
C VAL A 59 -2.91 -5.92 26.36
N SER A 60 -2.08 -6.90 26.68
CA SER A 60 -1.40 -7.72 25.68
C SER A 60 -2.47 -8.46 24.90
N SER A 61 -3.02 -7.84 23.85
CA SER A 61 -3.95 -8.49 22.94
C SER A 61 -3.19 -9.57 22.19
N HIS A 62 -3.05 -10.75 22.80
CA HIS A 62 -2.87 -11.97 22.06
C HIS A 62 -4.08 -12.06 21.12
N GLN A 63 -3.84 -11.80 19.84
CA GLN A 63 -4.66 -12.22 18.71
C GLN A 63 -6.18 -12.13 18.94
N GLN A 64 -6.75 -10.93 18.81
CA GLN A 64 -8.15 -10.86 18.35
C GLN A 64 -8.17 -11.16 16.85
N GLY A 65 -8.20 -12.45 16.55
CA GLY A 65 -8.32 -12.99 15.20
C GLY A 65 -8.19 -14.52 15.20
N GLN A 66 -9.33 -15.18 14.97
CA GLN A 66 -9.49 -16.57 14.47
C GLN A 66 -9.48 -17.71 15.51
N ASN A 67 -10.69 -18.08 15.94
CA ASN A 67 -11.27 -19.44 15.93
C ASN A 67 -12.21 -19.66 17.13
N GLU A 68 -13.48 -19.28 16.96
CA GLU A 68 -14.57 -19.84 17.74
C GLU A 68 -14.81 -21.29 17.30
N SER A 69 -14.08 -22.23 17.90
CA SER A 69 -14.51 -23.63 18.09
C SER A 69 -13.40 -24.46 18.74
N LYS A 70 -13.27 -24.34 20.07
CA LYS A 70 -12.90 -25.40 21.01
C LYS A 70 -12.86 -24.83 22.43
N PRO A 71 -13.40 -25.50 23.46
CA PRO A 71 -13.15 -25.12 24.84
C PRO A 71 -11.68 -25.42 25.14
N LYS A 72 -10.88 -24.39 25.42
CA LYS A 72 -9.53 -24.56 25.97
C LYS A 72 -9.61 -24.46 27.49
N GLU A 73 -9.01 -25.44 28.14
CA GLU A 73 -8.77 -25.50 29.58
C GLU A 73 -8.00 -24.25 30.04
N VAL A 74 -8.40 -23.73 31.20
CA VAL A 74 -7.89 -22.49 31.79
C VAL A 74 -6.56 -22.80 32.46
N ASP A 75 -5.45 -22.56 31.76
CA ASP A 75 -4.15 -22.38 32.41
C ASP A 75 -3.99 -20.90 32.80
N GLU A 76 -3.92 -20.64 34.10
CA GLU A 76 -3.63 -19.34 34.73
C GLU A 76 -2.23 -18.83 34.35
N LYS A 77 -2.06 -18.31 33.13
CA LYS A 77 -0.85 -17.58 32.73
C LYS A 77 -1.08 -16.07 32.81
N ASP A 78 -0.67 -15.52 33.95
CA ASP A 78 -0.20 -14.16 34.20
C ASP A 78 -0.46 -13.13 33.08
N ASP A 79 -1.68 -12.58 33.07
CA ASP A 79 -2.05 -11.40 32.31
C ASP A 79 -1.30 -10.19 32.90
N SER A 80 -0.03 -10.04 32.54
CA SER A 80 0.79 -8.89 32.94
C SER A 80 0.25 -7.60 32.30
N ILE A 81 -0.71 -6.99 32.98
CA ILE A 81 -1.24 -5.66 32.67
C ILE A 81 -0.07 -4.67 32.76
N LYS A 82 0.42 -4.20 31.61
CA LYS A 82 1.42 -3.13 31.54
C LYS A 82 0.70 -1.79 31.46
N TYR A 83 0.75 -1.03 32.55
CA TYR A 83 0.35 0.37 32.55
C TYR A 83 1.38 1.19 31.78
N GLN A 84 0.93 1.93 30.76
CA GLN A 84 1.75 2.89 30.04
C GLN A 84 1.09 4.26 30.21
N TYR A 85 1.82 5.17 30.85
CA TYR A 85 1.37 6.55 31.06
C TYR A 85 1.52 7.35 29.77
N ASP A 86 0.52 8.15 29.43
CA ASP A 86 0.51 9.03 28.27
C ASP A 86 0.36 10.48 28.74
N GLU A 87 1.47 11.21 28.79
CA GLU A 87 1.54 12.59 29.30
C GLU A 87 0.71 13.56 28.46
N HIS A 88 0.42 13.22 27.20
CA HIS A 88 -0.35 14.09 26.31
C HIS A 88 -1.73 14.38 26.87
N TYR A 89 -2.28 13.56 27.76
CA TYR A 89 -3.60 13.79 28.34
C TYR A 89 -3.58 14.52 29.70
N PHE A 90 -2.43 15.04 30.11
CA PHE A 90 -2.26 15.81 31.34
C PHE A 90 -1.75 17.21 31.04
N LEU A 91 -2.60 18.21 31.24
CA LEU A 91 -2.27 19.62 31.02
C LEU A 91 -1.91 19.94 29.57
N THR A 92 -2.49 19.21 28.61
CA THR A 92 -2.32 19.46 27.17
C THR A 92 -2.70 20.89 26.82
N ASP A 93 -1.97 21.47 25.88
CA ASP A 93 -2.36 22.76 25.31
C ASP A 93 -3.73 22.63 24.61
N PRO A 94 -4.65 23.60 24.80
CA PRO A 94 -5.99 23.55 24.22
C PRO A 94 -6.02 23.29 22.71
N GLU A 95 -5.05 23.83 21.97
CA GLU A 95 -4.88 23.71 20.51
C GLU A 95 -4.65 22.27 20.06
N ASP A 96 -4.00 21.48 20.91
CA ASP A 96 -3.73 20.06 20.66
C ASP A 96 -4.87 19.19 21.22
N PHE A 97 -5.39 19.52 22.41
CA PHE A 97 -6.46 18.74 23.06
C PHE A 97 -7.77 18.75 22.26
N ILE A 98 -8.09 19.90 21.64
CA ILE A 98 -9.30 20.07 20.83
C ILE A 98 -9.31 19.13 19.61
N GLN A 99 -8.17 18.59 19.17
CA GLN A 99 -8.11 17.65 18.04
C GLN A 99 -8.78 16.31 18.36
N GLU A 100 -8.86 15.93 19.64
CA GLU A 100 -9.49 14.68 20.10
C GLU A 100 -10.77 14.90 20.92
N PHE A 101 -10.94 16.03 21.62
CA PHE A 101 -12.05 16.27 22.56
C PHE A 101 -12.75 17.62 22.32
N PHE A 102 -14.07 17.57 22.08
CA PHE A 102 -14.90 18.75 21.85
C PHE A 102 -15.91 18.95 22.99
N PRO A 103 -15.82 20.03 23.78
CA PRO A 103 -16.71 20.28 24.92
C PRO A 103 -18.11 20.70 24.48
N ASN A 104 -19.13 20.34 25.27
CA ASN A 104 -20.51 20.76 25.02
C ASN A 104 -20.71 22.26 25.25
N LYS A 105 -19.94 22.87 26.16
CA LYS A 105 -19.95 24.33 26.37
C LYS A 105 -18.68 24.94 25.81
N GLN A 106 -18.84 25.97 24.99
CA GLN A 106 -17.76 26.54 24.19
C GLN A 106 -16.66 27.20 25.03
N GLU A 107 -16.95 27.67 26.24
CA GLU A 107 -15.96 28.23 27.16
C GLU A 107 -14.87 27.22 27.55
N TRP A 108 -15.19 25.92 27.57
CA TRP A 108 -14.25 24.87 27.94
C TRP A 108 -13.35 24.40 26.79
N GLN A 109 -13.44 25.03 25.62
CA GLN A 109 -12.43 24.83 24.58
C GLN A 109 -11.11 25.46 24.99
N LEU A 110 -11.14 26.52 25.81
CA LEU A 110 -9.97 27.29 26.26
C LEU A 110 -9.11 27.85 25.12
N LEU A 111 -9.65 27.88 23.89
CA LEU A 111 -9.04 28.49 22.72
C LEU A 111 -9.39 29.98 22.65
N ASP A 112 -8.44 30.78 22.18
CA ASP A 112 -8.68 32.17 21.78
C ASP A 112 -9.73 32.25 20.66
N ASN A 113 -9.57 31.39 19.65
CA ASN A 113 -10.49 31.25 18.52
C ASN A 113 -11.22 29.92 18.61
N LYS A 114 -12.41 29.95 19.20
CA LYS A 114 -13.25 28.77 19.39
C LYS A 114 -13.72 28.20 18.06
N ILE A 115 -13.74 26.87 17.95
CA ILE A 115 -14.17 26.16 16.75
C ILE A 115 -15.60 25.64 16.90
N SER A 116 -16.30 25.47 15.78
CA SER A 116 -17.61 24.82 15.76
C SER A 116 -17.49 23.29 15.85
N LEU A 117 -18.60 22.60 16.10
CA LEU A 117 -18.64 21.14 16.03
C LEU A 117 -18.33 20.64 14.60
N GLU A 118 -18.77 21.40 13.59
CA GLU A 118 -18.51 21.09 12.18
C GLU A 118 -17.02 21.18 11.85
N ASP A 119 -16.33 22.21 12.35
CA ASP A 119 -14.88 22.34 12.20
C ASP A 119 -14.13 21.19 12.89
N PHE A 120 -14.56 20.82 14.10
CA PHE A 120 -14.00 19.67 14.83
C PHE A 120 -14.17 18.35 14.07
N GLU A 121 -15.36 18.11 13.51
CA GLU A 121 -15.65 16.94 12.66
C GLU A 121 -14.84 16.94 11.37
N ASN A 122 -14.53 18.12 10.84
CA ASN A 122 -13.74 18.29 9.63
C ASN A 122 -12.22 18.28 9.90
N GLN A 123 -11.76 18.12 11.14
CA GLN A 123 -10.34 17.90 11.43
C GLN A 123 -9.97 16.42 11.24
N PRO A 124 -8.77 16.10 10.71
CA PRO A 124 -8.30 14.73 10.60
C PRO A 124 -8.26 14.06 11.97
N LEU A 125 -8.30 12.73 11.95
CA LEU A 125 -8.18 11.98 13.19
C LEU A 125 -6.72 11.93 13.59
N VAL A 126 -6.34 12.60 14.68
CA VAL A 126 -4.99 12.63 15.24
C VAL A 126 -4.97 11.90 16.58
N ARG A 127 -3.83 11.32 16.96
CA ARG A 127 -3.62 10.63 18.26
C ARG A 127 -2.45 11.24 19.02
N SER A 128 -2.42 11.04 20.34
CA SER A 128 -1.34 11.49 21.24
C SER A 128 0.08 11.33 20.66
N ILE A 129 0.37 10.19 20.03
CA ILE A 129 1.69 9.90 19.44
C ILE A 129 2.13 10.91 18.34
N PHE A 130 1.18 11.54 17.65
CA PHE A 130 1.47 12.61 16.68
C PHE A 130 2.13 13.81 17.39
N PHE A 131 1.58 14.20 18.54
CA PHE A 131 2.09 15.29 19.36
C PHE A 131 3.37 14.91 20.12
N HIS A 132 3.46 13.67 20.63
CA HIS A 132 4.70 13.18 21.26
C HIS A 132 5.91 13.21 20.34
N LEU A 133 5.70 12.97 19.05
CA LEU A 133 6.74 13.05 18.03
C LEU A 133 6.90 14.48 17.48
N GLY A 134 6.18 15.47 18.00
CA GLY A 134 6.22 16.85 17.53
C GLY A 134 5.82 17.01 16.06
N LEU A 135 5.05 16.06 15.51
CA LEU A 135 4.63 16.10 14.11
C LEU A 135 3.68 17.27 13.89
N LYS A 136 3.76 17.87 12.71
CA LYS A 136 2.86 18.96 12.31
C LYS A 136 2.42 18.75 10.87
N PHE A 137 1.15 19.02 10.58
CA PHE A 137 0.72 19.08 9.19
C PHE A 137 1.30 20.33 8.51
N LYS A 138 1.75 20.19 7.26
CA LYS A 138 2.30 21.32 6.51
C LYS A 138 1.28 22.43 6.25
N LYS A 139 0.00 22.05 6.19
CA LYS A 139 -1.16 22.93 6.04
C LYS A 139 -2.35 22.31 6.77
N THR A 140 -3.43 23.07 6.90
CA THR A 140 -4.71 22.51 7.35
C THR A 140 -5.24 21.52 6.32
N TYR A 141 -5.60 20.34 6.80
CA TYR A 141 -6.25 19.30 6.00
C TYR A 141 -7.66 19.04 6.53
N PRO A 142 -8.65 18.83 5.66
CA PRO A 142 -9.94 18.32 6.09
C PRO A 142 -9.85 16.82 6.44
N ALA A 143 -10.77 16.34 7.26
CA ALA A 143 -10.91 14.93 7.63
C ALA A 143 -11.23 14.06 6.42
N VAL A 144 -12.01 14.63 5.49
CA VAL A 144 -12.43 14.03 4.23
C VAL A 144 -11.79 14.83 3.10
N MET A 145 -11.00 14.17 2.28
CA MET A 145 -10.32 14.77 1.14
C MET A 145 -10.89 14.20 -0.15
N ASP A 146 -11.37 15.07 -1.03
CA ASP A 146 -11.72 14.69 -2.40
C ASP A 146 -10.43 14.53 -3.21
N ALA A 147 -10.30 13.39 -3.89
CA ALA A 147 -9.24 13.17 -4.86
C ALA A 147 -9.40 14.13 -6.04
N SER A 148 -8.28 14.63 -6.56
CA SER A 148 -8.28 15.46 -7.77
C SER A 148 -8.90 14.72 -8.96
N GLU A 149 -9.12 15.40 -10.09
CA GLU A 149 -9.56 14.74 -11.34
C GLU A 149 -8.64 13.56 -11.72
N LEU A 150 -7.31 13.78 -11.58
CA LEU A 150 -6.26 12.77 -11.73
C LEU A 150 -6.15 11.77 -10.56
N GLY A 151 -7.13 11.70 -9.68
CA GLY A 151 -7.20 10.68 -8.63
C GLY A 151 -6.28 10.85 -7.44
N SER A 152 -5.58 11.98 -7.32
CA SER A 152 -4.49 12.16 -6.38
C SER A 152 -4.91 12.95 -5.13
N VAL A 153 -4.33 12.60 -3.98
CA VAL A 153 -4.38 13.37 -2.73
C VAL A 153 -3.00 13.37 -2.10
N ASP A 154 -2.53 14.55 -1.69
CA ASP A 154 -1.23 14.75 -1.05
C ASP A 154 -1.36 15.11 0.43
N VAL A 155 -0.79 14.29 1.31
CA VAL A 155 -0.63 14.60 2.74
C VAL A 155 0.85 14.84 3.03
N ARG A 156 1.16 15.98 3.66
CA ARG A 156 2.52 16.36 4.07
C ARG A 156 2.58 16.61 5.57
N ILE A 157 3.50 15.91 6.23
CA ILE A 157 3.73 16.00 7.66
C ILE A 157 5.19 16.41 7.88
N THR A 158 5.40 17.53 8.55
CA THR A 158 6.71 17.98 9.01
C THR A 158 7.08 17.24 10.29
N VAL A 159 8.33 16.80 10.35
CA VAL A 159 8.96 16.09 11.46
C VAL A 159 10.00 17.03 12.08
N PRO A 160 10.14 17.11 13.42
CA PRO A 160 11.23 17.86 14.04
C PRO A 160 12.59 17.34 13.57
N GLU A 161 13.52 18.26 13.27
CA GLU A 161 14.83 17.92 12.68
C GLU A 161 15.62 16.96 13.56
N GLU A 162 15.47 17.07 14.88
CA GLU A 162 16.18 16.30 15.90
C GLU A 162 15.81 14.81 15.88
N ILE A 163 14.63 14.46 15.34
CA ILE A 163 14.14 13.08 15.29
C ILE A 163 13.84 12.59 13.87
N ALA A 164 14.00 13.43 12.85
CA ALA A 164 13.65 13.10 11.47
C ALA A 164 14.39 11.85 10.96
N GLN A 165 15.66 11.68 11.35
CA GLN A 165 16.46 10.51 11.00
C GLN A 165 16.11 9.26 11.82
N ASP A 166 15.49 9.41 12.98
CA ASP A 166 15.14 8.28 13.84
C ASP A 166 13.66 7.87 13.71
N THR A 167 12.85 8.63 12.98
CA THR A 167 11.42 8.37 12.86
C THR A 167 11.13 7.47 11.67
N ALA A 168 10.57 6.29 11.97
CA ALA A 168 10.04 5.38 10.96
C ALA A 168 8.55 5.63 10.75
N PHE A 169 8.13 5.55 9.49
CA PHE A 169 6.75 5.75 9.07
C PHE A 169 6.23 4.54 8.30
N LEU A 170 4.99 4.16 8.58
CA LEU A 170 4.23 3.17 7.83
C LEU A 170 2.87 3.78 7.46
N TYR A 171 2.25 3.26 6.42
CA TYR A 171 0.89 3.62 6.07
C TYR A 171 0.07 2.38 5.73
N GLN A 172 -1.25 2.54 5.80
CA GLN A 172 -2.21 1.56 5.32
C GLN A 172 -3.31 2.29 4.55
N LEU A 173 -3.63 1.78 3.37
CA LEU A 173 -4.79 2.20 2.59
C LEU A 173 -5.82 1.07 2.59
N ARG A 174 -7.07 1.38 2.91
CA ARG A 174 -8.16 0.39 2.98
C ARG A 174 -9.49 1.00 2.54
N TYR A 175 -10.43 0.17 2.10
CA TYR A 175 -11.79 0.60 1.82
C TYR A 175 -12.51 1.08 3.10
N CYS A 176 -13.35 2.11 2.97
CA CYS A 176 -14.25 2.51 4.04
C CYS A 176 -15.42 1.53 4.23
N GLU A 177 -15.85 0.88 3.15
CA GLU A 177 -16.96 -0.07 3.16
C GLU A 177 -16.65 -1.24 4.11
N LYS A 178 -17.52 -1.47 5.10
CA LYS A 178 -17.28 -2.49 6.15
C LYS A 178 -17.09 -3.90 5.60
N SER A 179 -17.82 -4.25 4.54
CA SER A 179 -17.72 -5.54 3.83
C SER A 179 -16.34 -5.75 3.19
N LYS A 180 -15.72 -4.67 2.70
CA LYS A 180 -14.41 -4.67 2.03
C LYS A 180 -13.27 -4.21 2.92
N MET A 181 -13.52 -4.03 4.21
CA MET A 181 -12.54 -3.44 5.13
C MET A 181 -11.29 -4.33 5.30
N GLN A 182 -11.44 -5.64 5.09
CA GLN A 182 -10.34 -6.61 5.09
C GLN A 182 -9.72 -6.82 3.70
N GLU A 183 -10.33 -6.28 2.65
CA GLU A 183 -9.77 -6.31 1.30
C GLU A 183 -8.64 -5.28 1.22
N LEU A 184 -7.41 -5.76 1.08
CA LEU A 184 -6.20 -4.95 0.94
C LEU A 184 -5.70 -4.89 -0.50
N GLU A 185 -6.50 -5.40 -1.43
CA GLU A 185 -6.14 -5.55 -2.84
C GLU A 185 -7.29 -5.08 -3.73
N TYR A 186 -6.94 -4.53 -4.88
CA TYR A 186 -7.82 -4.18 -5.97
C TYR A 186 -7.33 -4.92 -7.22
N CYS A 187 -8.15 -5.80 -7.78
CA CYS A 187 -7.79 -6.63 -8.94
C CYS A 187 -6.43 -7.34 -8.77
N GLY A 188 -6.20 -7.98 -7.62
CA GLY A 188 -4.92 -8.66 -7.30
C GLY A 188 -3.75 -7.73 -6.98
N VAL A 189 -3.94 -6.41 -7.04
CA VAL A 189 -2.91 -5.41 -6.75
C VAL A 189 -3.11 -4.85 -5.35
N LYS A 190 -2.10 -4.97 -4.50
CA LYS A 190 -2.11 -4.38 -3.15
C LYS A 190 -2.37 -2.87 -3.18
N LEU A 191 -3.30 -2.42 -2.34
CA LEU A 191 -3.66 -1.01 -2.19
C LEU A 191 -2.47 -0.12 -1.84
N GLU A 192 -1.46 -0.66 -1.16
CA GLU A 192 -0.22 0.05 -0.83
C GLU A 192 0.57 0.54 -2.05
N ARG A 193 0.41 -0.12 -3.21
CA ARG A 193 1.04 0.28 -4.47
C ARG A 193 0.39 1.52 -5.09
N PHE A 194 -0.72 2.00 -4.53
CA PHE A 194 -1.38 3.25 -4.92
C PHE A 194 -0.98 4.42 -4.01
N VAL A 195 0.04 4.24 -3.17
CA VAL A 195 0.57 5.29 -2.31
C VAL A 195 2.06 5.44 -2.56
N TYR A 196 2.45 6.64 -3.00
CA TYR A 196 3.84 7.04 -3.05
C TYR A 196 4.19 7.75 -1.73
N GLN A 197 4.96 7.07 -0.87
CA GLN A 197 5.54 7.65 0.33
C GLN A 197 6.99 8.07 0.07
N SER A 198 7.35 9.31 0.37
CA SER A 198 8.75 9.78 0.33
C SER A 198 9.08 10.70 1.50
N ILE A 199 10.37 10.88 1.77
CA ILE A 199 10.86 11.86 2.75
C ILE A 199 11.73 12.87 2.01
N GLN A 200 11.41 14.16 2.16
CA GLN A 200 12.12 15.28 1.56
C GLN A 200 12.52 16.25 2.68
N GLY A 201 13.83 16.30 3.00
CA GLY A 201 14.30 17.04 4.17
C GLY A 201 13.67 16.47 5.45
N ASN A 202 12.95 17.30 6.19
CA ASN A 202 12.21 16.91 7.39
C ASN A 202 10.71 16.71 7.14
N GLU A 203 10.28 16.58 5.88
CA GLU A 203 8.87 16.37 5.52
C GLU A 203 8.65 14.96 4.97
N VAL A 204 7.69 14.24 5.54
CA VAL A 204 7.17 13.01 4.93
C VAL A 204 5.95 13.35 4.07
N VAL A 205 5.96 12.85 2.84
CA VAL A 205 4.94 13.10 1.82
C VAL A 205 4.28 11.77 1.46
N TYR A 206 2.94 11.77 1.47
CA TYR A 206 2.10 10.68 0.99
C TYR A 206 1.26 11.18 -0.18
N SER A 207 1.57 10.72 -1.38
CA SER A 207 0.76 10.95 -2.58
C SER A 207 -0.06 9.70 -2.87
N VAL A 208 -1.37 9.78 -2.63
CA VAL A 208 -2.32 8.67 -2.75
C VAL A 208 -3.07 8.80 -4.06
N HIS A 209 -3.04 7.75 -4.89
CA HIS A 209 -3.68 7.67 -6.20
C HIS A 209 -4.68 6.51 -6.21
N VAL A 210 -5.84 6.66 -5.56
CA VAL A 210 -6.74 5.52 -5.31
C VAL A 210 -7.21 4.86 -6.62
N PRO A 211 -7.29 3.52 -6.66
CA PRO A 211 -7.43 2.74 -7.90
C PRO A 211 -8.73 2.98 -8.66
N THR A 212 -9.84 3.12 -7.92
CA THR A 212 -11.19 3.22 -8.47
C THR A 212 -12.04 4.15 -7.61
N ASN A 213 -13.20 4.55 -8.14
CA ASN A 213 -14.17 5.36 -7.41
C ASN A 213 -14.60 4.69 -6.11
N GLY A 214 -14.84 5.50 -5.09
CA GLY A 214 -15.24 5.04 -3.78
C GLY A 214 -14.52 5.79 -2.67
N GLU A 215 -14.61 5.20 -1.47
CA GLU A 215 -14.14 5.81 -0.25
C GLU A 215 -13.06 4.95 0.41
N TYR A 216 -11.98 5.58 0.81
CA TYR A 216 -10.80 4.92 1.37
C TYR A 216 -10.36 5.60 2.66
N TYR A 217 -9.81 4.83 3.60
CA TYR A 217 -9.08 5.38 4.73
C TYR A 217 -7.58 5.27 4.50
N LEU A 218 -6.89 6.40 4.59
CA LEU A 218 -5.43 6.45 4.74
C LEU A 218 -5.10 6.53 6.23
N GLN A 219 -4.42 5.51 6.75
CA GLN A 219 -3.88 5.49 8.12
C GLN A 219 -2.38 5.65 8.06
N ILE A 220 -1.84 6.59 8.83
CA ILE A 220 -0.41 6.82 8.95
C ILE A 220 0.01 6.44 10.36
N PHE A 221 1.08 5.66 10.44
CA PHE A 221 1.69 5.20 11.68
C PHE A 221 3.13 5.71 11.76
N ALA A 222 3.59 6.02 12.96
CA ALA A 222 4.97 6.39 13.18
C ALA A 222 5.48 5.85 14.51
N SER A 223 6.80 5.72 14.60
CA SER A 223 7.52 5.40 15.83
C SER A 223 8.95 5.92 15.72
N LYS A 224 9.48 6.43 16.83
CA LYS A 224 10.91 6.72 16.96
C LYS A 224 11.64 5.39 17.16
N MET A 225 12.62 5.12 16.31
CA MET A 225 13.47 3.94 16.38
C MET A 225 14.52 4.15 17.46
N ASP A 226 14.76 3.14 18.29
CA ASP A 226 15.82 3.20 19.29
C ASP A 226 17.19 3.05 18.61
N ALA A 227 18.03 4.08 18.74
CA ALA A 227 19.39 4.14 18.19
C ALA A 227 20.38 3.10 18.78
N THR A 228 19.93 2.16 19.62
CA THR A 228 20.81 1.34 20.47
C THR A 228 21.44 0.13 19.75
N ARG A 229 21.16 -0.14 18.47
CA ARG A 229 21.84 -1.21 17.71
C ARG A 229 22.11 -0.85 16.23
N PRO A 230 23.05 0.05 15.93
CA PRO A 230 23.57 0.18 14.57
C PRO A 230 24.08 -1.18 14.06
N GLY A 231 23.56 -1.65 12.92
CA GLY A 231 24.00 -2.89 12.27
C GLY A 231 23.12 -4.13 12.50
N GLN A 232 22.11 -4.10 13.38
CA GLN A 232 20.99 -5.02 13.26
C GLN A 232 20.01 -4.39 12.27
N VAL A 233 19.85 -5.01 11.10
CA VAL A 233 18.74 -4.71 10.21
C VAL A 233 17.47 -5.07 10.96
N SER A 234 16.92 -4.14 11.73
CA SER A 234 15.59 -4.29 12.29
C SER A 234 14.64 -4.23 11.09
N SER A 235 14.14 -5.40 10.67
CA SER A 235 12.89 -5.41 9.92
C SER A 235 11.89 -4.60 10.75
N ILE A 236 11.00 -3.87 10.07
CA ILE A 236 9.88 -3.17 10.73
C ILE A 236 9.03 -4.18 11.54
N GLU A 237 9.20 -5.48 11.31
CA GLU A 237 8.76 -6.62 12.12
C GLU A 237 9.33 -6.55 13.55
N GLY A 238 8.65 -5.80 14.41
CA GLY A 238 8.96 -5.70 15.84
C GLY A 238 8.75 -4.30 16.40
N VAL A 239 8.70 -3.27 15.55
CA VAL A 239 8.41 -1.90 15.97
C VAL A 239 6.91 -1.78 16.20
N LYS A 240 6.50 -1.50 17.45
CA LYS A 240 5.09 -1.29 17.81
C LYS A 240 4.62 0.07 17.30
N LEU A 241 4.34 0.14 16.00
CA LEU A 241 3.85 1.32 15.32
C LEU A 241 2.46 1.70 15.84
N LYS A 242 2.29 2.96 16.25
CA LYS A 242 1.01 3.53 16.66
C LYS A 242 0.48 4.43 15.56
N CYS A 243 -0.83 4.39 15.32
CA CYS A 243 -1.48 5.29 14.36
C CYS A 243 -1.33 6.72 14.86
N VAL A 244 -0.70 7.58 14.06
CA VAL A 244 -0.51 9.01 14.38
C VAL A 244 -1.63 9.86 13.81
N CYS A 245 -2.07 9.57 12.58
CA CYS A 245 -3.19 10.26 11.98
C CYS A 245 -3.93 9.41 10.94
N LYS A 246 -5.15 9.83 10.60
CA LYS A 246 -6.00 9.15 9.63
C LYS A 246 -6.91 10.12 8.89
N PHE A 247 -7.12 9.84 7.61
CA PHE A 247 -7.94 10.60 6.68
C PHE A 247 -8.92 9.70 5.95
N LYS A 248 -10.07 10.25 5.55
CA LYS A 248 -10.96 9.66 4.54
C LYS A 248 -10.65 10.30 3.19
N ILE A 249 -10.51 9.49 2.15
CA ILE A 249 -10.30 9.91 0.78
C ILE A 249 -11.53 9.49 -0.02
N ILE A 250 -12.11 10.42 -0.76
CA ILE A 250 -13.26 10.15 -1.65
C ILE A 250 -12.80 10.36 -3.09
N ARG A 251 -13.06 9.38 -3.95
CA ARG A 251 -12.89 9.53 -5.39
C ARG A 251 -14.24 9.36 -6.07
N ASN A 252 -14.66 10.42 -6.75
CA ASN A 252 -15.84 10.47 -7.60
C ASN A 252 -15.46 11.06 -8.98
N SER A 253 -14.57 10.39 -9.71
CA SER A 253 -14.12 10.84 -11.04
C SER A 253 -14.84 10.08 -12.16
N LYS A 254 -14.94 10.71 -13.33
CA LYS A 254 -15.39 10.02 -14.55
C LYS A 254 -14.29 9.15 -15.17
N GLU A 255 -13.03 9.44 -14.85
CA GLU A 255 -11.89 8.60 -15.22
C GLU A 255 -11.80 7.41 -14.27
N GLU A 256 -11.86 6.21 -14.84
CA GLU A 256 -12.10 5.00 -14.06
C GLU A 256 -10.83 4.39 -13.43
N HIS A 257 -9.62 4.72 -13.91
CA HIS A 257 -8.43 3.93 -13.58
C HIS A 257 -7.20 4.77 -13.20
N MET A 258 -6.58 4.42 -12.07
CA MET A 258 -5.21 4.81 -11.72
C MET A 258 -4.28 3.60 -11.86
N TYR A 259 -3.05 3.85 -12.30
CA TYR A 259 -2.04 2.80 -12.38
C TYR A 259 -1.32 2.66 -11.04
N ALA A 260 -1.14 1.41 -10.61
CA ALA A 260 -0.33 1.09 -9.45
C ALA A 260 1.15 1.39 -9.72
N LEU A 261 1.88 1.79 -8.69
CA LEU A 261 3.34 1.91 -8.75
C LEU A 261 3.98 0.54 -9.04
N PRO A 262 5.20 0.51 -9.61
CA PRO A 262 5.97 -0.71 -9.82
C PRO A 262 6.01 -1.58 -8.56
N ASN A 263 5.94 -2.91 -8.73
CA ASN A 263 5.84 -3.88 -7.64
C ASN A 263 7.16 -4.05 -6.86
N CYS A 264 7.64 -2.98 -6.25
CA CYS A 264 8.83 -2.92 -5.41
C CYS A 264 8.53 -3.38 -3.98
N ALA A 265 9.58 -3.50 -3.17
CA ALA A 265 9.39 -3.75 -1.74
C ALA A 265 8.53 -2.65 -1.08
N PRO A 266 7.71 -2.98 -0.07
CA PRO A 266 6.86 -2.01 0.62
C PRO A 266 7.68 -0.96 1.39
N GLY A 267 7.04 0.18 1.69
CA GLY A 267 7.63 1.29 2.45
C GLY A 267 8.01 2.49 1.58
N GLU A 268 8.87 3.35 2.12
CA GLU A 268 9.24 4.64 1.50
C GLU A 268 10.09 4.51 0.23
N TRP A 269 9.93 5.48 -0.66
CA TRP A 269 10.74 5.67 -1.87
C TRP A 269 11.87 6.67 -1.61
N GLY A 270 13.04 6.37 -2.18
CA GLY A 270 14.26 7.15 -2.06
C GLY A 270 15.29 6.57 -1.07
N PRO A 271 16.41 7.28 -0.89
CA PRO A 271 17.60 6.76 -0.21
C PRO A 271 17.60 6.90 1.32
N ASN A 272 16.59 7.54 1.92
CA ASN A 272 16.61 7.85 3.36
C ASN A 272 16.69 6.59 4.23
N LYS A 273 15.94 5.54 3.91
CA LYS A 273 16.05 4.22 4.57
C LYS A 273 17.47 3.66 4.48
N ALA A 274 18.12 3.79 3.32
CA ALA A 274 19.46 3.29 3.09
C ALA A 274 20.50 4.02 3.96
N ALA A 275 20.36 5.35 4.08
CA ALA A 275 21.21 6.14 4.96
C ALA A 275 21.05 5.71 6.43
N ARG A 276 19.81 5.56 6.89
CA ARG A 276 19.49 5.21 8.29
C ARG A 276 19.90 3.81 8.69
N GLN A 277 19.62 2.81 7.84
CA GLN A 277 19.79 1.40 8.20
C GLN A 277 21.11 0.80 7.72
N PHE A 278 21.73 1.37 6.69
CA PHE A 278 22.90 0.79 6.02
C PHE A 278 24.07 1.77 5.86
N GLN A 279 23.98 2.99 6.41
CA GLN A 279 25.01 4.02 6.27
C GLN A 279 25.36 4.30 4.79
N MET A 280 24.35 4.24 3.92
CA MET A 280 24.50 4.52 2.50
C MET A 280 24.09 5.96 2.18
N THR A 281 25.04 6.79 1.77
CA THR A 281 24.75 8.16 1.35
C THR A 281 24.61 8.24 -0.16
N ALA A 282 23.44 8.63 -0.67
CA ALA A 282 23.22 8.80 -2.10
C ALA A 282 24.01 10.01 -2.64
N VAL A 283 24.85 9.75 -3.65
CA VAL A 283 25.70 10.77 -4.29
C VAL A 283 25.05 11.32 -5.56
N SER A 284 24.37 10.46 -6.32
CA SER A 284 23.77 10.86 -7.61
C SER A 284 22.36 11.41 -7.50
N HIS A 285 21.50 10.77 -6.71
CA HIS A 285 20.05 11.05 -6.69
C HIS A 285 19.52 10.95 -5.26
N GLN A 286 19.12 12.09 -4.70
CA GLN A 286 18.58 12.20 -3.35
C GLN A 286 17.04 12.07 -3.32
N SER A 287 16.37 12.32 -4.45
CA SER A 287 14.93 12.15 -4.63
C SER A 287 14.56 10.69 -4.90
N GLY A 288 13.43 10.24 -4.35
CA GLY A 288 12.88 8.92 -4.66
C GLY A 288 12.26 8.79 -6.06
N ILE A 289 12.05 9.90 -6.77
CA ILE A 289 11.64 9.94 -8.18
C ILE A 289 12.81 10.42 -9.02
N ILE A 290 13.06 9.71 -10.12
CA ILE A 290 14.08 10.02 -11.12
C ILE A 290 13.42 10.04 -12.49
N THR A 291 13.74 11.04 -13.31
CA THR A 291 13.43 11.03 -14.74
C THR A 291 14.68 10.63 -15.50
N ALA A 292 14.56 9.70 -16.44
CA ALA A 292 15.67 9.19 -17.24
C ALA A 292 15.24 8.98 -18.71
N GLU A 293 16.22 8.79 -19.57
CA GLU A 293 16.04 8.36 -20.96
C GLU A 293 16.69 6.97 -21.11
N ASN A 294 17.57 6.79 -22.10
CA ASN A 294 18.25 5.54 -22.43
C ASN A 294 18.92 4.79 -21.27
N ASN A 295 19.50 5.52 -20.31
CA ASN A 295 20.24 4.91 -19.21
C ASN A 295 20.16 5.74 -17.93
N LEU A 296 20.38 5.06 -16.80
CA LEU A 296 20.47 5.65 -15.48
C LEU A 296 21.73 5.16 -14.76
N LYS A 297 22.39 6.05 -14.02
CA LYS A 297 23.49 5.71 -13.12
C LYS A 297 23.18 6.21 -11.71
N VAL A 298 23.01 5.28 -10.78
CA VAL A 298 22.82 5.56 -9.35
C VAL A 298 24.12 5.27 -8.60
N LYS A 299 24.53 6.18 -7.72
CA LYS A 299 25.77 6.08 -6.94
C LYS A 299 25.52 6.34 -5.46
N PHE A 300 26.15 5.54 -4.61
CA PHE A 300 26.19 5.72 -3.16
C PHE A 300 27.64 5.68 -2.65
N THR A 301 27.91 6.43 -1.58
CA THR A 301 29.05 6.23 -0.70
C THR A 301 28.62 5.38 0.49
N LEU A 302 29.48 4.46 0.93
CA LEU A 302 29.20 3.48 1.97
C LEU A 302 29.97 3.81 3.24
N GLY A 303 29.29 3.87 4.38
CA GLY A 303 29.92 3.97 5.70
C GLY A 303 30.44 2.64 6.25
N MET A 304 30.06 1.52 5.62
CA MET A 304 30.49 0.19 6.01
C MET A 304 30.53 -0.78 4.81
N PRO A 305 31.32 -1.86 4.86
CA PRO A 305 31.35 -2.87 3.80
C PRO A 305 30.03 -3.63 3.71
N LEU A 306 29.40 -3.58 2.53
CA LEU A 306 28.10 -4.20 2.25
C LEU A 306 28.19 -5.13 1.02
N VAL A 307 27.23 -6.06 0.95
CA VAL A 307 26.92 -6.88 -0.24
C VAL A 307 25.56 -6.42 -0.76
N PHE A 308 25.41 -6.35 -2.08
CA PHE A 308 24.22 -5.78 -2.72
C PHE A 308 23.57 -6.72 -3.73
N LEU A 309 22.27 -6.49 -3.94
CA LEU A 309 21.51 -6.95 -5.09
C LEU A 309 20.63 -5.80 -5.57
N ALA A 310 20.70 -5.47 -6.86
CA ALA A 310 19.79 -4.52 -7.47
C ALA A 310 18.82 -5.26 -8.40
N LYS A 311 17.55 -4.85 -8.41
CA LYS A 311 16.51 -5.40 -9.26
C LYS A 311 15.73 -4.29 -9.93
N LEU A 312 15.46 -4.45 -11.22
CA LEU A 312 14.59 -3.58 -11.98
C LEU A 312 13.21 -4.24 -12.14
N ARG A 313 12.15 -3.44 -12.07
CA ARG A 313 10.77 -3.91 -12.11
C ARG A 313 9.93 -2.99 -12.99
N MET A 314 9.00 -3.58 -13.74
CA MET A 314 7.98 -2.87 -14.52
C MET A 314 6.67 -3.62 -14.38
N ASN A 315 5.55 -2.91 -14.33
CA ASN A 315 4.23 -3.56 -14.25
C ASN A 315 3.99 -4.42 -15.49
N GLY A 316 3.43 -5.61 -15.30
CA GLY A 316 3.15 -6.56 -16.39
C GLY A 316 4.38 -7.30 -16.92
N VAL A 317 5.57 -7.07 -16.38
CA VAL A 317 6.81 -7.71 -16.82
C VAL A 317 7.48 -8.46 -15.66
N ASP A 318 7.86 -9.71 -15.93
CA ASP A 318 8.62 -10.55 -14.99
C ASP A 318 10.05 -9.98 -14.80
N ASP A 319 10.54 -9.95 -13.55
CA ASP A 319 11.82 -9.30 -13.22
C ASP A 319 13.03 -10.00 -13.85
N LYS A 320 12.88 -11.28 -14.24
CA LYS A 320 13.92 -12.04 -14.96
C LYS A 320 14.35 -11.41 -16.29
N TYR A 321 13.44 -10.71 -16.98
CA TYR A 321 13.75 -10.09 -18.27
C TYR A 321 14.65 -8.85 -18.13
N PHE A 322 14.84 -8.34 -16.92
CA PHE A 322 15.68 -7.18 -16.67
C PHE A 322 17.10 -7.51 -16.23
N GLN A 323 17.47 -8.79 -16.11
CA GLN A 323 18.79 -9.20 -15.61
C GLN A 323 19.94 -8.62 -16.45
N ASP A 324 19.79 -8.59 -17.77
CA ASP A 324 20.82 -8.06 -18.69
C ASP A 324 20.81 -6.52 -18.81
N PHE A 325 19.81 -5.87 -18.22
CA PHE A 325 19.60 -4.43 -18.29
C PHE A 325 20.08 -3.69 -17.04
N ILE A 326 20.58 -4.41 -16.03
CA ILE A 326 21.06 -3.86 -14.77
C ILE A 326 22.44 -4.40 -14.40
N ASP A 327 23.37 -3.49 -14.14
CA ASP A 327 24.75 -3.80 -13.71
C ASP A 327 25.03 -3.09 -12.38
N ALA A 328 25.31 -3.86 -11.33
CA ALA A 328 25.64 -3.35 -10.00
C ALA A 328 27.10 -3.65 -9.66
N GLN A 329 27.92 -2.60 -9.58
CA GLN A 329 29.34 -2.66 -9.23
C GLN A 329 29.56 -2.01 -7.87
N PHE A 330 30.25 -2.69 -6.96
CA PHE A 330 30.50 -2.16 -5.62
C PHE A 330 31.88 -2.56 -5.07
N ASP A 331 32.43 -1.67 -4.26
CA ASP A 331 33.61 -1.90 -3.41
C ASP A 331 33.26 -1.59 -1.95
N ASP A 332 34.26 -1.49 -1.06
CA ASP A 332 34.01 -1.23 0.37
C ASP A 332 33.50 0.20 0.65
N HIS A 333 33.60 1.12 -0.30
CA HIS A 333 33.31 2.55 -0.14
C HIS A 333 32.24 3.07 -1.09
N HIS A 334 31.99 2.40 -2.22
CA HIS A 334 31.07 2.87 -3.24
C HIS A 334 30.19 1.76 -3.80
N LEU A 335 28.93 2.11 -4.07
CA LEU A 335 28.02 1.34 -4.92
C LEU A 335 27.70 2.15 -6.18
N ARG A 336 27.74 1.50 -7.34
CA ARG A 336 27.34 2.06 -8.64
C ARG A 336 26.38 1.10 -9.32
N VAL A 337 25.14 1.52 -9.51
CA VAL A 337 24.14 0.78 -10.29
C VAL A 337 23.93 1.48 -11.62
N LYS A 338 24.13 0.76 -12.71
CA LYS A 338 23.85 1.21 -14.07
C LYS A 338 22.64 0.46 -14.59
N VAL A 339 21.72 1.17 -15.21
CA VAL A 339 20.54 0.61 -15.86
C VAL A 339 20.51 1.09 -17.30
N GLY A 340 20.33 0.19 -18.25
CA GLY A 340 19.94 0.52 -19.63
C GLY A 340 18.47 0.15 -19.80
N PHE A 341 17.62 1.07 -20.21
CA PHE A 341 16.19 0.80 -20.26
C PHE A 341 15.80 0.17 -21.61
N PRO A 342 15.08 -0.97 -21.61
CA PRO A 342 14.62 -1.59 -22.84
C PRO A 342 13.43 -0.87 -23.47
N LEU A 343 12.60 -0.20 -22.67
CA LEU A 343 11.38 0.49 -23.11
C LEU A 343 11.18 1.78 -22.31
N SER A 344 10.41 2.71 -22.87
CA SER A 344 9.89 3.85 -22.12
C SER A 344 8.77 3.42 -21.17
N GLY A 345 8.57 4.16 -20.09
CA GLY A 345 7.55 3.87 -19.09
C GLY A 345 8.04 4.05 -17.66
N GLN A 346 7.31 3.46 -16.72
CA GLN A 346 7.60 3.59 -15.30
C GLN A 346 8.23 2.33 -14.73
N TYR A 347 9.42 2.50 -14.16
CA TYR A 347 10.21 1.43 -13.56
C TYR A 347 10.39 1.62 -12.07
N GLY A 348 10.54 0.51 -11.37
CA GLY A 348 11.00 0.46 -9.99
C GLY A 348 12.40 -0.13 -9.92
N LEU A 349 13.35 0.62 -9.35
CA LEU A 349 14.69 0.13 -9.07
C LEU A 349 14.80 -0.17 -7.58
N ASP A 350 14.79 -1.46 -7.21
CA ASP A 350 15.05 -1.92 -5.84
C ASP A 350 16.55 -2.17 -5.62
N ILE A 351 17.06 -1.77 -4.45
CA ILE A 351 18.40 -2.07 -3.98
C ILE A 351 18.26 -2.74 -2.62
N TYR A 352 18.80 -3.95 -2.52
CA TYR A 352 18.90 -4.73 -1.29
C TYR A 352 20.35 -4.79 -0.83
N ALA A 353 20.56 -4.81 0.49
CA ALA A 353 21.89 -4.80 1.10
C ALA A 353 21.96 -5.68 2.35
N LYS A 354 23.18 -6.15 2.66
CA LYS A 354 23.54 -6.71 3.97
C LYS A 354 25.01 -6.42 4.30
N PRO A 355 25.40 -6.30 5.58
CA PRO A 355 26.80 -6.24 5.99
C PRO A 355 27.62 -7.41 5.44
N LYS A 356 28.85 -7.17 4.98
CA LYS A 356 29.77 -8.27 4.59
C LYS A 356 30.08 -9.22 5.76
N SER A 357 30.00 -8.72 6.99
CA SER A 357 30.16 -9.50 8.22
C SER A 357 28.93 -10.33 8.60
N ALA A 358 27.80 -10.15 7.91
CA ALA A 358 26.58 -10.90 8.19
C ALA A 358 26.73 -12.37 7.79
N PRO A 359 26.05 -13.31 8.48
CA PRO A 359 26.00 -14.72 8.08
C PRO A 359 25.63 -14.90 6.60
N ALA A 360 26.20 -15.94 5.98
CA ALA A 360 26.00 -16.20 4.55
C ALA A 360 24.52 -16.47 4.21
N ASP A 361 23.83 -17.17 5.10
CA ASP A 361 22.41 -17.52 5.07
C ASP A 361 21.46 -16.36 5.41
N GLN A 362 21.95 -15.27 6.01
CA GLN A 362 21.13 -14.10 6.27
C GLN A 362 20.67 -13.48 4.92
N PRO A 363 19.35 -13.29 4.72
CA PRO A 363 18.84 -12.69 3.49
C PRO A 363 19.24 -11.22 3.40
N LEU A 364 19.36 -10.73 2.15
CA LEU A 364 19.50 -9.31 1.88
C LEU A 364 18.21 -8.58 2.29
N ALA A 365 18.36 -7.45 2.96
CA ALA A 365 17.23 -6.61 3.33
C ALA A 365 17.08 -5.44 2.37
N HIS A 366 15.85 -4.99 2.17
CA HIS A 366 15.58 -3.86 1.29
C HIS A 366 16.18 -2.58 1.86
N ALA A 367 17.05 -1.92 1.10
CA ALA A 367 17.75 -0.71 1.52
C ALA A 367 17.16 0.55 0.88
N CYS A 368 16.90 0.52 -0.42
CA CYS A 368 16.45 1.68 -1.19
C CYS A 368 15.54 1.26 -2.35
N LYS A 369 14.62 2.12 -2.76
CA LYS A 369 13.95 2.01 -4.06
C LYS A 369 13.78 3.37 -4.73
N TYR A 370 13.84 3.39 -6.06
CA TYR A 370 13.58 4.59 -6.86
C TYR A 370 12.45 4.32 -7.86
N LEU A 371 11.56 5.29 -8.01
CA LEU A 371 10.60 5.35 -9.11
C LEU A 371 11.28 6.05 -10.27
N VAL A 372 11.46 5.35 -11.38
CA VAL A 372 12.15 5.89 -12.56
C VAL A 372 11.14 6.06 -13.68
N ASN A 373 10.90 7.31 -14.08
CA ASN A 373 10.10 7.64 -15.24
C ASN A 373 11.02 7.75 -16.45
N VAL A 374 10.93 6.79 -17.36
CA VAL A 374 11.73 6.72 -18.58
C VAL A 374 10.94 7.35 -19.72
N THR A 375 11.40 8.49 -20.21
CA THR A 375 10.67 9.28 -21.21
C THR A 375 10.98 8.87 -22.64
N ASP A 376 12.20 8.39 -22.91
CA ASP A 376 12.64 8.02 -24.26
C ASP A 376 13.70 6.90 -24.23
N VAL A 377 13.65 6.00 -25.23
CA VAL A 377 14.60 4.90 -25.45
C VAL A 377 14.90 4.80 -26.95
N GLN A 378 16.16 5.06 -27.33
CA GLN A 378 16.59 5.13 -28.73
C GLN A 378 16.60 3.77 -29.42
N ASN A 379 16.88 2.69 -28.69
CA ASN A 379 16.92 1.33 -29.24
C ASN A 379 16.03 0.41 -28.38
N PRO A 380 14.70 0.45 -28.57
CA PRO A 380 13.78 -0.38 -27.80
C PRO A 380 14.09 -1.87 -28.01
N VAL A 381 14.06 -2.63 -26.93
CA VAL A 381 14.20 -4.09 -26.97
C VAL A 381 12.85 -4.71 -26.64
N ASP A 382 12.37 -5.60 -27.50
CA ASP A 382 11.16 -6.36 -27.21
C ASP A 382 11.43 -7.37 -26.10
N ILE A 383 10.93 -7.04 -24.92
CA ILE A 383 11.01 -7.86 -23.71
C ILE A 383 9.68 -8.58 -23.44
N GLY A 384 8.89 -8.84 -24.49
CA GLY A 384 7.60 -9.53 -24.42
C GLY A 384 6.43 -8.63 -23.99
N VAL A 385 6.64 -7.32 -23.92
CA VAL A 385 5.56 -6.33 -23.69
C VAL A 385 4.72 -6.15 -24.95
N ALA A 386 5.36 -6.20 -26.12
CA ALA A 386 4.69 -6.11 -27.42
C ALA A 386 3.93 -7.40 -27.74
N GLU A 387 4.39 -8.59 -27.36
CA GLU A 387 3.58 -9.81 -27.58
C GLU A 387 2.27 -9.81 -26.80
N ILE A 388 2.18 -9.10 -25.66
CA ILE A 388 0.92 -8.93 -24.92
C ILE A 388 0.04 -7.86 -25.61
N ALA A 389 0.59 -6.69 -25.94
CA ALA A 389 -0.16 -5.59 -26.57
C ALA A 389 -0.53 -5.83 -28.05
N THR A 390 0.37 -6.39 -28.84
CA THR A 390 0.20 -6.73 -30.26
C THR A 390 -0.65 -7.99 -30.44
N ALA A 391 -0.60 -8.98 -29.53
CA ALA A 391 -1.61 -10.04 -29.51
C ALA A 391 -2.99 -9.46 -29.20
N LEU A 392 -3.09 -8.50 -28.28
CA LEU A 392 -4.36 -7.80 -28.02
C LEU A 392 -4.88 -7.06 -29.26
N GLU A 393 -4.02 -6.34 -29.99
CA GLU A 393 -4.42 -5.59 -31.20
C GLU A 393 -4.74 -6.49 -32.42
N THR A 394 -4.01 -7.59 -32.65
CA THR A 394 -4.29 -8.52 -33.77
C THR A 394 -5.45 -9.48 -33.51
N CYS A 395 -5.86 -9.66 -32.25
CA CYS A 395 -7.00 -10.48 -31.86
C CYS A 395 -8.34 -9.75 -31.95
N MET A 396 -8.34 -8.41 -31.99
CA MET A 396 -9.54 -7.61 -32.22
C MET A 396 -10.05 -7.77 -33.66
N GLY A 397 -10.93 -8.74 -33.89
CA GLY A 397 -11.63 -8.95 -35.16
C GLY A 397 -11.63 -10.39 -35.67
N ASN A 398 -10.74 -11.26 -35.16
CA ASN A 398 -10.65 -12.67 -35.55
C ASN A 398 -11.25 -13.55 -34.45
N TRP A 399 -12.47 -14.04 -34.66
CA TRP A 399 -13.22 -14.78 -33.66
C TRP A 399 -13.35 -16.28 -34.01
N GLY A 400 -13.28 -17.13 -32.99
CA GLY A 400 -13.38 -18.57 -33.15
C GLY A 400 -12.05 -19.25 -33.41
N ALA A 401 -12.11 -20.44 -34.00
CA ALA A 401 -10.96 -21.25 -34.34
C ALA A 401 -10.11 -20.57 -35.42
N LEU A 402 -8.82 -20.43 -35.14
CA LEU A 402 -7.83 -19.92 -36.08
C LEU A 402 -7.13 -21.08 -36.82
N PRO A 403 -6.53 -20.87 -38.01
CA PRO A 403 -5.90 -21.95 -38.79
C PRO A 403 -4.89 -22.79 -38.00
N GLU A 404 -4.14 -22.14 -37.09
CA GLU A 404 -3.15 -22.80 -36.24
C GLU A 404 -3.74 -23.86 -35.30
N ILE A 405 -5.05 -23.84 -35.01
CA ILE A 405 -5.65 -24.86 -34.14
C ILE A 405 -5.52 -26.29 -34.72
N GLN A 406 -5.51 -26.40 -36.05
CA GLN A 406 -5.37 -27.68 -36.76
C GLN A 406 -3.96 -28.27 -36.57
N LYS A 407 -2.93 -27.41 -36.52
CA LYS A 407 -1.54 -27.82 -36.30
C LYS A 407 -1.34 -28.56 -34.98
N TYR A 408 -2.06 -28.15 -33.95
CA TYR A 408 -1.96 -28.73 -32.61
C TYR A 408 -3.04 -29.79 -32.32
N SER A 409 -3.90 -30.12 -33.29
CA SER A 409 -5.02 -31.07 -33.12
C SER A 409 -5.90 -30.78 -31.89
N VAL A 410 -6.08 -29.50 -31.56
CA VAL A 410 -6.89 -29.05 -30.42
C VAL A 410 -8.35 -28.92 -30.85
N VAL A 411 -9.30 -29.46 -30.07
CA VAL A 411 -10.73 -29.43 -30.43
C VAL A 411 -11.56 -28.85 -29.29
N PRO A 412 -12.35 -27.77 -29.50
CA PRO A 412 -13.24 -27.24 -28.47
C PRO A 412 -14.36 -28.23 -28.13
N GLN A 413 -14.59 -28.47 -26.83
CA GLN A 413 -15.52 -29.47 -26.31
C GLN A 413 -16.84 -28.86 -25.80
N THR A 414 -16.81 -27.71 -25.11
CA THR A 414 -18.03 -27.10 -24.53
C THR A 414 -18.63 -26.00 -25.40
N HIS A 415 -17.81 -25.05 -25.84
CA HIS A 415 -18.25 -23.88 -26.60
C HIS A 415 -17.59 -23.89 -27.98
N THR A 416 -18.24 -24.52 -28.95
CA THR A 416 -17.77 -24.51 -30.36
C THR A 416 -18.06 -23.17 -31.06
N ASN A 417 -19.04 -22.43 -30.57
CA ASN A 417 -19.29 -21.04 -30.96
C ASN A 417 -18.40 -20.10 -30.14
N TRP A 418 -17.79 -19.14 -30.82
CA TRP A 418 -16.91 -18.14 -30.23
C TRP A 418 -17.65 -17.12 -29.36
N LYS A 419 -18.96 -16.92 -29.55
CA LYS A 419 -19.78 -16.09 -28.66
C LYS A 419 -20.34 -16.92 -27.50
N ILE A 420 -20.03 -16.52 -26.28
CA ILE A 420 -20.55 -17.09 -25.04
C ILE A 420 -21.34 -16.01 -24.32
N LYS A 421 -22.64 -16.23 -24.11
CA LYS A 421 -23.46 -15.37 -23.23
C LYS A 421 -23.60 -16.02 -21.87
N THR A 422 -23.34 -15.29 -20.80
CA THR A 422 -23.38 -15.85 -19.45
C THR A 422 -23.91 -14.87 -18.42
N LYS A 423 -24.72 -15.37 -17.49
CA LYS A 423 -25.13 -14.68 -16.25
C LYS A 423 -24.43 -15.23 -15.01
N LEU A 424 -23.56 -16.24 -15.19
CA LEU A 424 -22.81 -16.85 -14.11
C LEU A 424 -21.55 -16.02 -13.79
N SER A 425 -21.07 -16.09 -12.55
CA SER A 425 -19.81 -15.48 -12.12
C SER A 425 -18.57 -16.27 -12.57
N GLN A 426 -18.80 -17.45 -13.14
CA GLN A 426 -17.79 -18.37 -13.63
C GLN A 426 -18.23 -18.95 -14.99
N THR A 427 -17.30 -19.01 -15.93
CA THR A 427 -17.48 -19.63 -17.26
C THR A 427 -16.35 -20.62 -17.51
N VAL A 428 -16.68 -21.85 -17.90
CA VAL A 428 -15.70 -22.92 -18.10
C VAL A 428 -15.69 -23.34 -19.56
N ILE A 429 -14.56 -23.16 -20.22
CA ILE A 429 -14.30 -23.51 -21.61
C ILE A 429 -13.39 -24.74 -21.63
N LYS A 430 -13.81 -25.82 -22.29
CA LYS A 430 -13.02 -27.05 -22.36
C LYS A 430 -12.54 -27.32 -23.78
N PHE A 431 -11.32 -27.84 -23.86
CA PHE A 431 -10.68 -28.30 -25.08
C PHE A 431 -10.20 -29.74 -24.92
N GLN A 432 -10.32 -30.52 -25.99
CA GLN A 432 -9.56 -31.74 -26.21
C GLN A 432 -8.16 -31.34 -26.67
N VAL A 433 -7.12 -31.81 -25.98
CA VAL A 433 -5.74 -31.38 -26.18
C VAL A 433 -4.80 -32.60 -26.08
N PRO A 434 -4.01 -32.90 -27.13
CA PRO A 434 -2.99 -33.95 -27.09
C PRO A 434 -2.00 -33.79 -25.92
N GLN A 435 -1.39 -34.88 -25.44
CA GLN A 435 -0.51 -34.84 -24.25
C GLN A 435 0.73 -33.96 -24.42
N ASP A 436 1.23 -33.88 -25.64
CA ASP A 436 2.40 -33.13 -26.06
C ASP A 436 2.09 -31.66 -26.42
N VAL A 437 0.90 -31.17 -26.09
CA VAL A 437 0.47 -29.79 -26.36
C VAL A 437 0.18 -29.04 -25.07
N VAL A 438 0.78 -27.86 -24.93
CA VAL A 438 0.59 -26.95 -23.80
C VAL A 438 -0.36 -25.83 -24.20
N ILE A 439 -1.40 -25.60 -23.37
CA ILE A 439 -2.37 -24.53 -23.54
C ILE A 439 -2.14 -23.43 -22.52
N THR A 440 -2.22 -22.19 -22.97
CA THR A 440 -2.36 -21.00 -22.11
C THR A 440 -3.48 -20.12 -22.65
N ALA A 441 -3.95 -19.16 -21.85
CA ALA A 441 -4.99 -18.24 -22.25
C ALA A 441 -4.88 -16.89 -21.52
N HIS A 442 -5.31 -15.83 -22.19
CA HIS A 442 -5.40 -14.47 -21.65
C HIS A 442 -6.86 -14.01 -21.67
N LEU A 443 -7.29 -13.28 -20.64
CA LEU A 443 -8.63 -12.71 -20.54
C LEU A 443 -8.50 -11.20 -20.49
N VAL A 444 -9.23 -10.49 -21.35
CA VAL A 444 -9.26 -9.03 -21.39
C VAL A 444 -10.71 -8.56 -21.44
N LYS A 445 -11.01 -7.44 -20.78
CA LYS A 445 -12.32 -6.79 -20.87
C LYS A 445 -12.21 -5.58 -21.79
N GLU A 446 -13.21 -5.36 -22.64
CA GLU A 446 -13.26 -4.15 -23.46
C GLU A 446 -13.24 -2.88 -22.58
N PRO A 447 -12.50 -1.82 -22.99
CA PRO A 447 -11.82 -1.71 -24.27
C PRO A 447 -10.40 -2.28 -24.33
N ASN A 448 -9.71 -2.60 -23.21
CA ASN A 448 -8.38 -3.25 -23.14
C ASN A 448 -7.90 -3.49 -21.68
N GLU A 449 -8.80 -3.81 -20.74
CA GLU A 449 -8.44 -4.09 -19.34
C GLU A 449 -7.93 -5.54 -19.22
N ASP A 450 -6.69 -5.75 -18.78
CA ASP A 450 -6.14 -7.10 -18.57
C ASP A 450 -6.77 -7.75 -17.32
N HIS A 451 -7.34 -8.94 -17.51
CA HIS A 451 -7.98 -9.76 -16.48
C HIS A 451 -7.33 -11.15 -16.42
N LYS A 452 -6.04 -11.30 -16.79
CA LYS A 452 -5.34 -12.60 -16.79
C LYS A 452 -5.42 -13.37 -15.46
N ASP A 453 -5.44 -12.68 -14.32
CA ASP A 453 -5.56 -13.29 -12.98
C ASP A 453 -6.95 -13.92 -12.72
N HIS A 454 -7.94 -13.64 -13.57
CA HIS A 454 -9.27 -14.23 -13.52
C HIS A 454 -9.40 -15.52 -14.36
N LEU A 455 -8.30 -16.04 -14.91
CA LEU A 455 -8.25 -17.33 -15.59
C LEU A 455 -7.53 -18.39 -14.76
N ASN A 456 -8.16 -19.56 -14.65
CA ASN A 456 -7.53 -20.77 -14.13
C ASN A 456 -7.55 -21.86 -15.21
N ILE A 457 -6.39 -22.40 -15.54
CA ILE A 457 -6.22 -23.41 -16.60
C ILE A 457 -5.80 -24.72 -15.95
N GLN A 458 -6.61 -25.77 -16.12
CA GLN A 458 -6.36 -27.07 -15.53
C GLN A 458 -6.52 -28.18 -16.55
N ARG A 459 -5.50 -29.03 -16.70
CA ARG A 459 -5.61 -30.28 -17.45
C ARG A 459 -6.35 -31.31 -16.60
N GLN A 460 -7.48 -31.81 -17.10
CA GLN A 460 -8.33 -32.82 -16.48
C GLN A 460 -8.10 -34.16 -17.19
N GLY A 461 -7.43 -35.10 -16.53
CA GLY A 461 -7.08 -36.39 -17.14
C GLY A 461 -5.95 -36.28 -18.16
N SER A 462 -5.93 -37.18 -19.15
CA SER A 462 -4.85 -37.26 -20.14
C SER A 462 -4.96 -36.26 -21.28
N ASP A 463 -6.15 -35.75 -21.58
CA ASP A 463 -6.46 -35.22 -22.91
C ASP A 463 -7.46 -34.06 -22.93
N VAL A 464 -7.88 -33.54 -21.77
CA VAL A 464 -8.80 -32.39 -21.69
C VAL A 464 -8.16 -31.24 -20.91
N VAL A 465 -8.24 -30.02 -21.43
CA VAL A 465 -7.86 -28.79 -20.71
C VAL A 465 -9.10 -27.94 -20.48
N ALA A 466 -9.35 -27.55 -19.24
CA ALA A 466 -10.41 -26.65 -18.82
C ALA A 466 -9.84 -25.27 -18.48
N ILE A 467 -10.30 -24.25 -19.20
CA ILE A 467 -10.02 -22.84 -18.95
C ILE A 467 -11.24 -22.24 -18.23
N THR A 468 -11.02 -21.80 -17.01
CA THR A 468 -12.06 -21.29 -16.13
C THR A 468 -11.88 -19.79 -15.93
N ALA A 469 -12.76 -19.01 -16.52
CA ALA A 469 -12.89 -17.58 -16.24
C ALA A 469 -13.75 -17.39 -14.99
N HIS A 470 -13.19 -16.81 -13.93
CA HIS A 470 -13.82 -16.69 -12.61
C HIS A 470 -13.70 -15.28 -12.05
N GLY A 471 -14.64 -14.89 -11.17
CA GLY A 471 -14.61 -13.57 -10.55
C GLY A 471 -15.00 -12.42 -11.49
N ILE A 472 -15.60 -12.73 -12.65
CA ILE A 472 -16.14 -11.75 -13.59
C ILE A 472 -17.43 -11.17 -13.01
N LYS A 473 -17.31 -10.08 -12.25
CA LYS A 473 -18.43 -9.45 -11.51
C LYS A 473 -19.14 -8.35 -12.32
N SER A 474 -18.43 -7.61 -13.17
CA SER A 474 -19.05 -6.55 -13.98
C SER A 474 -19.67 -7.09 -15.27
N ALA A 475 -20.85 -6.57 -15.64
CA ALA A 475 -21.41 -6.76 -16.97
C ALA A 475 -20.46 -6.17 -18.04
N GLY A 476 -20.44 -6.75 -19.22
CA GLY A 476 -19.58 -6.30 -20.30
C GLY A 476 -19.09 -7.42 -21.22
N ASN A 477 -18.30 -7.02 -22.21
CA ASN A 477 -17.66 -7.90 -23.17
C ASN A 477 -16.25 -8.26 -22.69
N TYR A 478 -15.95 -9.54 -22.64
CA TYR A 478 -14.63 -10.06 -22.32
C TYR A 478 -14.12 -10.92 -23.46
N MET A 479 -12.85 -10.78 -23.81
CA MET A 479 -12.15 -11.58 -24.80
C MET A 479 -11.27 -12.61 -24.09
N VAL A 480 -11.47 -13.89 -24.37
CA VAL A 480 -10.53 -14.96 -23.99
C VAL A 480 -9.76 -15.37 -25.23
N MET A 481 -8.45 -15.14 -25.24
CA MET A 481 -7.53 -15.59 -26.28
C MET A 481 -6.84 -16.86 -25.81
N VAL A 482 -6.88 -17.93 -26.60
CA VAL A 482 -6.32 -19.24 -26.27
C VAL A 482 -5.13 -19.51 -27.18
N PHE A 483 -4.00 -19.86 -26.57
CA PHE A 483 -2.77 -20.11 -27.29
C PHE A 483 -2.23 -21.51 -27.02
N SER A 484 -1.47 -22.04 -27.99
CA SER A 484 -0.86 -23.38 -27.95
C SER A 484 0.59 -23.38 -28.37
N ARG A 485 1.36 -24.33 -27.80
CA ARG A 485 2.68 -24.75 -28.30
C ARG A 485 2.87 -26.26 -28.08
N MET A 486 3.84 -26.84 -28.77
CA MET A 486 4.30 -28.21 -28.47
C MET A 486 5.14 -28.21 -27.19
N ASP A 487 4.97 -29.22 -26.35
CA ASP A 487 5.72 -29.37 -25.09
C ASP A 487 7.22 -29.65 -25.34
N SER A 488 7.54 -30.28 -26.47
CA SER A 488 8.90 -30.59 -26.92
C SER A 488 9.65 -29.40 -27.56
N ASP A 489 8.97 -28.27 -27.77
CA ASP A 489 9.59 -27.07 -28.33
C ASP A 489 10.15 -26.20 -27.20
N ASP A 490 11.47 -26.03 -27.17
CA ASP A 490 12.17 -25.13 -26.22
C ASP A 490 11.87 -23.64 -26.52
N SER A 491 11.14 -23.32 -27.61
CA SER A 491 10.66 -21.98 -27.88
C SER A 491 9.59 -21.53 -26.87
N THR A 492 9.63 -20.25 -26.51
CA THR A 492 8.59 -19.61 -25.68
C THR A 492 7.42 -19.10 -26.53
N VAL A 493 7.37 -19.45 -27.82
CA VAL A 493 6.43 -18.87 -28.78
C VAL A 493 5.12 -19.66 -28.75
N TYR A 494 4.06 -18.99 -28.34
CA TYR A 494 2.71 -19.54 -28.33
C TYR A 494 1.93 -19.06 -29.57
N SER A 495 1.36 -19.98 -30.33
CA SER A 495 0.48 -19.62 -31.45
C SER A 495 -0.94 -19.37 -30.95
N ASN A 496 -1.57 -18.28 -31.37
CA ASN A 496 -2.99 -18.09 -31.09
C ASN A 496 -3.82 -19.10 -31.90
N ILE A 497 -4.67 -19.86 -31.21
CA ILE A 497 -5.48 -20.92 -31.81
C ILE A 497 -6.98 -20.66 -31.74
N PHE A 498 -7.46 -19.86 -30.78
CA PHE A 498 -8.89 -19.63 -30.61
C PHE A 498 -9.20 -18.36 -29.81
N ASN A 499 -10.14 -17.55 -30.28
CA ASN A 499 -10.63 -16.36 -29.55
C ASN A 499 -12.13 -16.46 -29.23
N TYR A 500 -12.49 -16.27 -27.96
CA TYR A 500 -13.89 -16.20 -27.49
C TYR A 500 -14.28 -14.79 -27.10
N LEU A 501 -15.54 -14.43 -27.37
CA LEU A 501 -16.24 -13.29 -26.79
C LEU A 501 -17.19 -13.80 -25.70
N ILE A 502 -16.90 -13.50 -24.44
CA ILE A 502 -17.79 -13.71 -23.30
C ILE A 502 -18.57 -12.42 -23.05
N GLN A 503 -19.87 -12.45 -23.34
CA GLN A 503 -20.81 -11.37 -22.98
C GLN A 503 -21.44 -11.70 -21.63
N LYS A 504 -21.02 -10.94 -20.62
CA LYS A 504 -21.57 -11.01 -19.27
C LYS A 504 -22.77 -10.06 -19.19
N GLU A 505 -23.97 -10.64 -19.10
CA GLU A 505 -25.25 -9.92 -18.93
C GLU A 505 -25.57 -9.62 -17.47
#